data_AF-V5GVN9-F1
#
_entry.id   AF-V5GVN9-F1
#
_cell.length_a   1.000
_cell.length_b   1.000
_cell.length_c   1.000
_cell.angle_alpha   90.00
_cell.angle_beta   90.00
_cell.angle_gamma   90.00
#
_symmetry.space_group_name_H-M   'P 1'
#
loop_
_entity.id
_entity.type
_entity.pdbx_description
1 polymer ?
#
loop_
_entity_poly.entity_id
_entity_poly.type
_entity_poly.pdbx_seq_one_letter_code
_entity_poly.pdbx_strand_id
1 'polypeptide(L)'
;GHSSTIHDLKLLLLRFAQEKSFHEDTGGGGPQSNMHVVPYLVHVALYVINTTRVSKREESSLMSYLEVNNTERWIESCYEAEGPLYWSTMSVLLHSAEQWKSHRLSHLKRLVVLAQARHCQPTGPAKTLSDKTVKEYAVYKPYLVFFGLVDGIYSYFFKNVSGPDEQWPNNLADYIRHNDESLMKSSEKLLAYYTEELLPCTSFPEFCDVAGLLDAITNPETYISDLFNGIS
;
A
#
# COMPACT_ATOMS: atom_id res chain seq x y z
N GLY A 1 8.98 -4.75 17.86
CA GLY A 1 7.58 -4.36 18.17
C GLY A 1 6.73 -4.57 16.94
N HIS A 2 5.40 -4.38 17.02
CA HIS A 2 4.52 -4.53 15.84
C HIS A 2 4.93 -3.62 14.68
N SER A 3 5.41 -2.40 14.96
CA SER A 3 5.94 -1.47 13.95
C SER A 3 7.08 -2.08 13.11
N SER A 4 7.96 -2.90 13.71
CA SER A 4 9.05 -3.58 12.99
C SER A 4 8.51 -4.55 11.93
N THR A 5 7.54 -5.40 12.32
CA THR A 5 6.94 -6.39 11.40
C THR A 5 6.14 -5.74 10.27
N ILE A 6 5.54 -4.58 10.54
CA ILE A 6 4.85 -3.78 9.50
C ILE A 6 5.88 -3.19 8.54
N HIS A 7 7.02 -2.72 9.04
CA HIS A 7 8.11 -2.26 8.19
C HIS A 7 8.69 -3.38 7.33
N ASP A 8 8.81 -4.61 7.82
CA ASP A 8 9.28 -5.75 7.02
C ASP A 8 8.35 -6.01 5.83
N LEU A 9 7.04 -6.06 6.06
CA LEU A 9 6.05 -6.18 4.98
C LEU A 9 6.10 -4.99 4.00
N LYS A 10 6.14 -3.76 4.53
CA LYS A 10 6.27 -2.53 3.73
C LYS A 10 7.50 -2.60 2.82
N LEU A 11 8.66 -2.98 3.36
CA LEU A 11 9.92 -3.03 2.62
C LEU A 11 9.89 -4.12 1.56
N LEU A 12 9.29 -5.28 1.84
CA LEU A 12 9.10 -6.34 0.86
C LEU A 12 8.23 -5.85 -0.32
N LEU A 13 7.06 -5.28 -0.04
CA LEU A 13 6.18 -4.74 -1.09
C LEU A 13 6.83 -3.60 -1.88
N LEU A 14 7.59 -2.73 -1.21
CA LEU A 14 8.34 -1.67 -1.87
C LEU A 14 9.46 -2.22 -2.77
N ARG A 15 10.08 -3.34 -2.40
CA ARG A 15 11.11 -4.00 -3.21
C ARG A 15 10.54 -4.56 -4.51
N PHE A 16 9.35 -5.19 -4.46
CA PHE A 16 8.57 -5.52 -5.66
C PHE A 16 8.27 -4.26 -6.48
N ALA A 17 7.73 -3.22 -5.84
CA ALA A 17 7.29 -2.04 -6.55
C ALA A 17 8.43 -1.24 -7.21
N GLN A 18 9.65 -1.35 -6.67
CA GLN A 18 10.87 -0.77 -7.23
C GLN A 18 11.60 -1.71 -8.20
N GLU A 19 11.04 -2.89 -8.50
CA GLU A 19 11.63 -3.90 -9.39
C GLU A 19 13.07 -4.27 -8.99
N LYS A 20 13.36 -4.24 -7.68
CA LYS A 20 14.70 -4.53 -7.13
C LYS A 20 14.88 -6.04 -6.92
N SER A 21 16.10 -6.52 -7.13
CA SER A 21 16.47 -7.92 -6.86
C SER A 21 16.21 -8.33 -5.40
N PHE A 22 15.87 -9.59 -5.16
CA PHE A 22 15.64 -10.14 -3.82
C PHE A 22 16.90 -10.79 -3.18
N HIS A 23 18.04 -10.79 -3.88
CA HIS A 23 19.21 -11.57 -3.45
C HIS A 23 19.87 -11.10 -2.15
N GLU A 24 19.87 -9.80 -1.84
CA GLU A 24 20.64 -9.26 -0.70
C GLU A 24 19.79 -9.09 0.58
N ASP A 25 18.52 -8.70 0.45
CA ASP A 25 17.75 -8.17 1.59
C ASP A 25 16.68 -9.10 2.15
N THR A 26 16.22 -10.09 1.38
CA THR A 26 15.13 -11.00 1.81
C THR A 26 15.63 -12.41 2.16
N GLY A 27 16.96 -12.58 2.30
CA GLY A 27 17.58 -13.89 2.46
C GLY A 27 17.63 -14.72 1.16
N GLY A 28 17.42 -14.08 0.00
CA GLY A 28 17.45 -14.71 -1.32
C GLY A 28 16.07 -15.03 -1.90
N GLY A 29 16.05 -15.95 -2.86
CA GLY A 29 14.84 -16.41 -3.56
C GLY A 29 14.42 -15.52 -4.75
N GLY A 30 13.59 -16.07 -5.63
CA GLY A 30 12.98 -15.32 -6.73
C GLY A 30 11.72 -14.54 -6.31
N PRO A 31 11.13 -13.73 -7.21
CA PRO A 31 9.88 -13.00 -6.95
C PRO A 31 8.75 -13.90 -6.44
N GLN A 32 8.60 -15.11 -6.98
CA GLN A 32 7.57 -16.05 -6.54
C GLN A 32 7.73 -16.46 -5.07
N SER A 33 8.94 -16.85 -4.66
CA SER A 33 9.21 -17.23 -3.26
C SER A 33 8.92 -16.06 -2.30
N ASN A 34 9.22 -14.84 -2.72
CA ASN A 34 8.97 -13.64 -1.93
C ASN A 34 7.47 -13.31 -1.86
N MET A 35 6.71 -13.57 -2.93
CA MET A 35 5.25 -13.38 -2.93
C MET A 35 4.54 -14.40 -2.02
N HIS A 36 5.08 -15.62 -1.89
CA HIS A 36 4.61 -16.60 -0.91
C HIS A 36 4.79 -16.14 0.53
N VAL A 37 5.79 -15.31 0.83
CA VAL A 37 6.11 -14.86 2.20
C VAL A 37 5.12 -13.80 2.71
N VAL A 38 4.50 -13.03 1.81
CA VAL A 38 3.61 -11.91 2.13
C VAL A 38 2.49 -12.27 3.15
N PRO A 39 1.65 -13.30 2.94
CA PRO A 39 0.59 -13.63 3.91
C PRO A 39 1.14 -14.02 5.29
N TYR A 40 2.33 -14.61 5.35
CA TYR A 40 2.96 -14.99 6.63
C TYR A 40 3.53 -13.79 7.37
N LEU A 41 4.09 -12.79 6.66
CA LEU A 41 4.48 -11.52 7.29
C LEU A 41 3.25 -10.79 7.86
N VAL A 42 2.13 -10.82 7.15
CA VAL A 42 0.85 -10.31 7.67
C VAL A 42 0.46 -11.06 8.94
N HIS A 43 0.49 -12.39 8.95
CA HIS A 43 0.14 -13.18 10.12
C HIS A 43 1.07 -12.92 11.33
N VAL A 44 2.37 -12.73 11.11
CA VAL A 44 3.31 -12.35 12.17
C VAL A 44 2.99 -10.96 12.73
N ALA A 45 2.72 -9.98 11.88
CA ALA A 45 2.32 -8.64 12.33
C ALA A 45 1.01 -8.67 13.13
N LEU A 46 0.01 -9.43 12.67
CA LEU A 46 -1.26 -9.63 13.36
C LEU A 46 -1.08 -10.33 14.71
N TYR A 47 -0.19 -11.31 14.80
CA TYR A 47 0.13 -11.97 16.07
C TYR A 47 0.60 -10.95 17.11
N VAL A 48 1.52 -10.05 16.74
CA VAL A 48 2.01 -9.01 17.65
C VAL A 48 0.89 -8.01 17.98
N ILE A 49 0.11 -7.55 17.01
CA ILE A 49 -1.02 -6.61 17.23
C ILE A 49 -2.05 -7.21 18.21
N ASN A 50 -2.45 -8.46 18.00
CA ASN A 50 -3.49 -9.13 18.78
C ASN A 50 -3.00 -9.45 20.20
N THR A 51 -1.75 -9.92 20.36
CA THR A 51 -1.18 -10.24 21.68
C THR A 51 -0.88 -9.01 22.52
N THR A 52 -0.44 -7.91 21.90
CA THR A 52 -0.20 -6.63 22.58
C THR A 52 -1.45 -5.77 22.73
N ARG A 53 -2.57 -6.17 22.11
CA ARG A 53 -3.89 -5.50 22.16
C ARG A 53 -3.84 -4.04 21.75
N VAL A 54 -3.01 -3.71 20.74
CA VAL A 54 -2.80 -2.34 20.26
C VAL A 54 -3.72 -1.96 19.09
N SER A 55 -4.49 -2.90 18.52
CA SER A 55 -5.29 -2.70 17.30
C SER A 55 -6.11 -1.41 17.32
N LYS A 56 -6.93 -1.19 18.36
CA LYS A 56 -7.78 0.02 18.48
C LYS A 56 -7.00 1.34 18.49
N ARG A 57 -5.81 1.34 19.13
CA ARG A 57 -4.95 2.53 19.17
C ARG A 57 -4.38 2.81 17.78
N GLU A 58 -3.84 1.79 17.14
CA GLU A 58 -3.27 1.91 15.79
C GLU A 58 -4.34 2.26 14.74
N GLU A 59 -5.56 1.75 14.90
CA GLU A 59 -6.71 2.09 14.06
C GLU A 59 -7.09 3.56 14.22
N SER A 60 -7.13 4.07 15.46
CA SER A 60 -7.36 5.49 15.72
C SER A 60 -6.27 6.38 15.08
N SER A 61 -5.01 5.93 15.12
CA SER A 61 -3.90 6.62 14.46
C SER A 61 -4.00 6.56 12.92
N LEU A 62 -4.39 5.42 12.35
CA LEU A 62 -4.63 5.26 10.92
C LEU A 62 -5.77 6.16 10.43
N MET A 63 -6.89 6.20 11.16
CA MET A 63 -8.01 7.08 10.85
C MET A 63 -7.61 8.55 10.96
N SER A 64 -6.86 8.93 12.00
CA SER A 64 -6.30 10.29 12.12
C SER A 64 -5.43 10.64 10.91
N TYR A 65 -4.59 9.72 10.42
CA TYR A 65 -3.78 9.92 9.22
C TYR A 65 -4.66 10.14 7.96
N LEU A 66 -5.72 9.34 7.79
CA LEU A 66 -6.63 9.38 6.65
C LEU A 66 -7.50 10.64 6.61
N GLU A 67 -7.92 11.14 7.78
CA GLU A 67 -8.81 12.30 7.94
C GLU A 67 -8.08 13.65 7.93
N VAL A 68 -6.73 13.64 8.00
CA VAL A 68 -5.94 14.88 7.91
C VAL A 68 -6.17 15.55 6.56
N ASN A 69 -6.75 16.75 6.58
CA ASN A 69 -6.92 17.62 5.41
C ASN A 69 -5.83 18.69 5.27
N ASN A 70 -4.94 18.82 6.26
CA ASN A 70 -3.81 19.74 6.20
C ASN A 70 -2.75 19.25 5.21
N THR A 71 -2.61 19.94 4.08
CA THR A 71 -1.71 19.61 2.97
C THR A 71 -0.23 19.66 3.34
N GLU A 72 0.18 20.56 4.25
CA GLU A 72 1.56 20.61 4.76
C GLU A 72 1.91 19.29 5.46
N ARG A 73 0.99 18.76 6.27
CA ARG A 73 1.18 17.48 6.97
C ARG A 73 1.27 16.31 6.00
N TRP A 74 0.62 16.40 4.83
CA TRP A 74 0.77 15.36 3.80
C TRP A 74 2.21 15.30 3.33
N ILE A 75 2.83 16.45 3.08
CA ILE A 75 4.18 16.57 2.55
C ILE A 75 5.23 16.21 3.61
N GLU A 76 5.05 16.66 4.85
CA GLU A 76 5.93 16.29 5.96
C GLU A 76 5.97 14.76 6.15
N SER A 77 4.80 14.11 6.14
CA SER A 77 4.70 12.65 6.32
C SER A 77 5.40 11.86 5.21
N CYS A 78 5.73 12.48 4.07
CA CYS A 78 6.41 11.80 2.97
C CYS A 78 7.84 11.35 3.32
N TYR A 79 8.45 11.94 4.36
CA TYR A 79 9.82 11.67 4.78
C TYR A 79 9.90 10.91 6.11
N GLU A 80 8.75 10.65 6.73
CA GLU A 80 8.66 9.93 8.00
C GLU A 80 8.76 8.41 7.80
N ALA A 81 9.29 7.71 8.80
CA ALA A 81 9.31 6.24 8.81
C ALA A 81 7.87 5.67 8.76
N GLU A 82 6.96 6.31 9.50
CA GLU A 82 5.51 6.06 9.55
C GLU A 82 4.74 6.99 8.59
N GLY A 83 5.23 7.08 7.35
CA GLY A 83 4.61 7.85 6.26
C GLY A 83 3.57 7.07 5.44
N PRO A 84 3.20 7.55 4.23
CA PRO A 84 2.15 6.95 3.42
C PRO A 84 2.31 5.45 3.10
N LEU A 85 3.54 4.98 2.86
CA LEU A 85 3.81 3.56 2.64
C LEU A 85 3.52 2.71 3.88
N TYR A 86 3.84 3.22 5.08
CA TYR A 86 3.57 2.53 6.33
C TYR A 86 2.07 2.44 6.59
N TRP A 87 1.34 3.56 6.49
CA TRP A 87 -0.10 3.57 6.76
C TRP A 87 -0.90 2.75 5.74
N SER A 88 -0.47 2.72 4.48
CA SER A 88 -1.07 1.82 3.48
C SER A 88 -0.84 0.35 3.83
N THR A 89 0.34 0.01 4.38
CA THR A 89 0.63 -1.35 4.89
C THR A 89 -0.16 -1.67 6.16
N MET A 90 -0.31 -0.71 7.08
CA MET A 90 -1.09 -0.86 8.30
C MET A 90 -2.58 -1.11 7.99
N SER A 91 -3.10 -0.47 6.94
CA SER A 91 -4.48 -0.67 6.45
C SER A 91 -4.78 -2.16 6.23
N VAL A 92 -3.86 -2.91 5.62
CA VAL A 92 -3.97 -4.38 5.40
C VAL A 92 -4.29 -5.14 6.69
N LEU A 93 -3.71 -4.70 7.81
CA LEU A 93 -3.82 -5.36 9.10
C LEU A 93 -5.07 -4.97 9.88
N LEU A 94 -5.59 -3.76 9.67
CA LEU A 94 -6.61 -3.16 10.53
C LEU A 94 -7.94 -2.90 9.82
N HIS A 95 -7.93 -2.66 8.52
CA HIS A 95 -9.12 -2.40 7.72
C HIS A 95 -9.55 -3.64 6.95
N SER A 96 -10.83 -3.96 7.03
CA SER A 96 -11.48 -4.95 6.17
C SER A 96 -11.41 -4.54 4.70
N ALA A 97 -11.77 -5.47 3.80
CA ALA A 97 -11.83 -5.18 2.38
C ALA A 97 -12.82 -4.04 2.05
N GLU A 98 -13.89 -3.88 2.82
CA GLU A 98 -14.87 -2.80 2.64
C GLU A 98 -14.33 -1.45 3.13
N GLN A 99 -13.68 -1.43 4.30
CA GLN A 99 -13.01 -0.24 4.81
C GLN A 99 -11.85 0.20 3.88
N TRP A 100 -11.06 -0.76 3.36
CA TRP A 100 -10.04 -0.48 2.35
C TRP A 100 -10.65 0.18 1.12
N LYS A 101 -11.72 -0.38 0.53
CA LYS A 101 -12.39 0.23 -0.63
C LYS A 101 -12.85 1.67 -0.36
N SER A 102 -13.34 1.94 0.85
CA SER A 102 -13.78 3.28 1.27
C SER A 102 -12.62 4.28 1.43
N HIS A 103 -11.41 3.80 1.75
CA HIS A 103 -10.25 4.65 2.05
C HIS A 103 -9.11 4.59 1.03
N ARG A 104 -9.14 3.67 0.06
CA ARG A 104 -8.03 3.43 -0.88
C ARG A 104 -7.66 4.67 -1.69
N LEU A 105 -8.64 5.51 -2.07
CA LEU A 105 -8.34 6.77 -2.77
C LEU A 105 -7.55 7.75 -1.91
N SER A 106 -7.78 7.79 -0.59
CA SER A 106 -7.00 8.63 0.32
C SER A 106 -5.55 8.14 0.36
N HIS A 107 -5.32 6.82 0.43
CA HIS A 107 -3.98 6.24 0.33
C HIS A 107 -3.33 6.56 -1.03
N LEU A 108 -4.04 6.39 -2.14
CA LEU A 108 -3.55 6.68 -3.49
C LEU A 108 -3.08 8.13 -3.62
N LYS A 109 -3.91 9.10 -3.19
CA LYS A 109 -3.54 10.52 -3.20
C LYS A 109 -2.23 10.77 -2.44
N ARG A 110 -2.09 10.19 -1.24
CA ARG A 110 -0.90 10.35 -0.41
C ARG A 110 0.34 9.71 -1.04
N LEU A 111 0.20 8.60 -1.76
CA LEU A 111 1.29 7.95 -2.49
C LEU A 111 1.71 8.72 -3.74
N VAL A 112 0.78 9.36 -4.46
CA VAL A 112 1.11 10.25 -5.58
C VAL A 112 1.86 11.50 -5.09
N VAL A 113 1.44 12.08 -3.97
CA VAL A 113 2.15 13.21 -3.32
C VAL A 113 3.53 12.79 -2.83
N LEU A 114 3.65 11.59 -2.24
CA LEU A 114 4.93 11.00 -1.83
C LEU A 114 5.92 10.91 -2.99
N ALA A 115 5.46 10.43 -4.15
CA ALA A 115 6.28 10.32 -5.35
C ALA A 115 6.79 11.69 -5.81
N GLN A 116 5.89 12.67 -5.94
CA GLN A 116 6.24 14.04 -6.33
C GLN A 116 7.23 14.67 -5.36
N ALA A 117 6.91 14.65 -4.06
CA ALA A 117 7.70 15.28 -3.03
C ALA A 117 9.14 14.72 -3.04
N ARG A 118 9.29 13.39 -3.01
CA ARG A 118 10.62 12.76 -2.97
C ARG A 118 11.42 12.95 -4.25
N HIS A 119 10.75 13.06 -5.40
CA HIS A 119 11.43 13.33 -6.66
C HIS A 119 11.92 14.78 -6.74
N CYS A 120 11.08 15.75 -6.37
CA CYS A 120 11.40 17.17 -6.43
C CYS A 120 12.32 17.62 -5.28
N GLN A 121 12.30 16.94 -4.14
CA GLN A 121 13.10 17.25 -2.96
C GLN A 121 13.74 15.98 -2.36
N PRO A 122 14.80 15.43 -3.00
CA PRO A 122 15.44 14.21 -2.52
C PRO A 122 16.25 14.40 -1.22
N THR A 123 16.59 15.65 -0.86
CA THR A 123 17.50 15.98 0.25
C THR A 123 16.86 15.97 1.65
N GLY A 124 15.55 15.76 1.75
CA GLY A 124 14.87 15.61 3.03
C GLY A 124 13.57 16.40 3.14
N PRO A 125 13.05 16.58 4.37
CA PRO A 125 11.71 17.09 4.61
C PRO A 125 11.46 18.46 4.00
N ALA A 126 10.30 18.61 3.35
CA ALA A 126 9.75 19.87 2.90
C ALA A 126 8.38 20.10 3.54
N LYS A 127 7.99 21.37 3.67
CA LYS A 127 6.63 21.75 4.10
C LYS A 127 5.67 21.95 2.94
N THR A 128 6.20 22.23 1.75
CA THR A 128 5.44 22.53 0.54
C THR A 128 5.97 21.73 -0.64
N LEU A 129 5.13 21.50 -1.65
CA LEU A 129 5.57 20.95 -2.93
C LEU A 129 6.24 22.08 -3.71
N SER A 130 7.56 22.01 -3.85
CA SER A 130 8.37 23.01 -4.56
C SER A 130 8.03 23.09 -6.06
N ASP A 131 7.61 21.97 -6.64
CA ASP A 131 7.22 21.86 -8.04
C ASP A 131 5.95 21.01 -8.16
N LYS A 132 4.89 21.61 -8.71
CA LYS A 132 3.57 21.00 -8.93
C LYS A 132 3.39 20.52 -10.38
N THR A 133 4.41 20.63 -11.21
CA THR A 133 4.40 20.11 -12.57
C THR A 133 4.42 18.59 -12.53
N VAL A 134 3.44 17.97 -13.17
CA VAL A 134 3.37 16.51 -13.31
C VAL A 134 4.63 16.00 -14.01
N LYS A 135 5.20 14.93 -13.47
CA LYS A 135 6.42 14.30 -13.96
C LYS A 135 6.11 13.11 -14.86
N GLU A 136 7.15 12.49 -15.41
CA GLU A 136 7.01 11.26 -16.19
C GLU A 136 6.42 10.14 -15.32
N TYR A 137 5.64 9.24 -15.94
CA TYR A 137 4.98 8.13 -15.25
C TYR A 137 5.95 7.29 -14.40
N ALA A 138 7.19 7.12 -14.85
CA ALA A 138 8.24 6.39 -14.13
C ALA A 138 8.51 6.93 -12.71
N VAL A 139 8.24 8.22 -12.45
CA VAL A 139 8.36 8.82 -11.11
C VAL A 139 7.29 8.27 -10.15
N TYR A 140 6.08 8.05 -10.65
CA TYR A 140 4.94 7.59 -9.87
C TYR A 140 4.84 6.06 -9.84
N LYS A 141 5.30 5.37 -10.89
CA LYS A 141 5.15 3.92 -11.09
C LYS A 141 5.46 3.10 -9.83
N PRO A 142 6.60 3.29 -9.11
CA PRO A 142 6.89 2.47 -7.93
C PRO A 142 5.87 2.63 -6.80
N TYR A 143 5.23 3.78 -6.67
CA TYR A 143 4.23 4.03 -5.62
C TYR A 143 2.84 3.56 -6.04
N LEU A 144 2.53 3.63 -7.34
CA LEU A 144 1.31 3.08 -7.92
C LEU A 144 1.32 1.54 -7.89
N VAL A 145 2.44 0.92 -8.26
CA VAL A 145 2.61 -0.54 -8.16
C VAL A 145 2.54 -0.99 -6.69
N PHE A 146 3.11 -0.23 -5.76
CA PHE A 146 2.95 -0.50 -4.32
C PHE A 146 1.48 -0.48 -3.91
N PHE A 147 0.71 0.53 -4.34
CA PHE A 147 -0.74 0.59 -4.12
C PHE A 147 -1.44 -0.63 -4.72
N GLY A 148 -1.13 -0.98 -5.97
CA GLY A 148 -1.73 -2.12 -6.66
C GLY A 148 -1.44 -3.46 -5.99
N LEU A 149 -0.26 -3.63 -5.38
CA LEU A 149 0.07 -4.79 -4.56
C LEU A 149 -0.77 -4.83 -3.28
N VAL A 150 -0.94 -3.70 -2.58
CA VAL A 150 -1.79 -3.61 -1.39
C VAL A 150 -3.24 -3.95 -1.73
N ASP A 151 -3.79 -3.36 -2.80
CA ASP A 151 -5.15 -3.66 -3.28
C ASP A 151 -5.27 -5.12 -3.74
N GLY A 152 -4.23 -5.66 -4.39
CA GLY A 152 -4.13 -7.06 -4.77
C GLY A 152 -4.12 -8.03 -3.58
N ILE A 153 -3.51 -7.69 -2.45
CA ILE A 153 -3.58 -8.50 -1.23
C ILE A 153 -5.03 -8.72 -0.80
N TYR A 154 -5.86 -7.66 -0.81
CA TYR A 154 -7.28 -7.80 -0.52
C TYR A 154 -8.01 -8.68 -1.55
N SER A 155 -7.72 -8.47 -2.83
CA SER A 155 -8.43 -9.11 -3.95
C SER A 155 -8.06 -10.57 -4.18
N TYR A 156 -6.83 -10.98 -3.83
CA TYR A 156 -6.30 -12.32 -4.05
C TYR A 156 -6.13 -13.12 -2.75
N PHE A 157 -5.56 -12.54 -1.70
CA PHE A 157 -5.33 -13.28 -0.44
C PHE A 157 -6.58 -13.28 0.44
N PHE A 158 -7.18 -12.11 0.62
CA PHE A 158 -8.19 -11.91 1.67
C PHE A 158 -9.63 -11.85 1.14
N LYS A 159 -9.82 -12.21 -0.13
CA LYS A 159 -11.12 -12.23 -0.81
C LYS A 159 -12.22 -12.96 -0.04
N ASN A 160 -11.85 -14.03 0.67
CA ASN A 160 -12.79 -14.90 1.38
C ASN A 160 -12.77 -14.68 2.90
N VAL A 161 -12.10 -13.63 3.39
CA VAL A 161 -12.16 -13.26 4.81
C VAL A 161 -13.50 -12.58 5.07
N SER A 162 -14.25 -13.08 6.03
CA SER A 162 -15.58 -12.59 6.36
C SER A 162 -15.71 -12.32 7.86
N GLY A 163 -16.65 -11.44 8.23
CA GLY A 163 -16.98 -11.14 9.62
C GLY A 163 -17.07 -9.63 9.85
N PRO A 164 -17.40 -9.20 11.08
CA PRO A 164 -17.47 -7.78 11.43
C PRO A 164 -16.11 -7.09 11.30
N ASP A 165 -16.13 -5.82 10.89
CA ASP A 165 -14.93 -4.98 10.73
C ASP A 165 -14.11 -4.89 12.02
N GLU A 166 -14.77 -4.79 13.18
CA GLU A 166 -14.09 -4.66 14.48
C GLU A 166 -13.30 -5.91 14.88
N GLN A 167 -13.56 -7.04 14.20
CA GLN A 167 -12.88 -8.31 14.42
C GLN A 167 -11.87 -8.62 13.31
N TRP A 168 -11.67 -7.71 12.34
CA TRP A 168 -10.82 -7.92 11.18
C TRP A 168 -9.43 -8.50 11.53
N PRO A 169 -8.64 -7.93 12.48
CA PRO A 169 -7.32 -8.48 12.80
C PRO A 169 -7.32 -9.92 13.32
N ASN A 170 -8.39 -10.33 14.01
CA ASN A 170 -8.54 -11.69 14.52
C ASN A 170 -9.01 -12.64 13.42
N ASN A 171 -10.02 -12.23 12.65
CA ASN A 171 -10.58 -13.01 11.54
C ASN A 171 -9.53 -13.27 10.46
N LEU A 172 -8.73 -12.25 10.14
CA LEU A 172 -7.66 -12.35 9.17
C LEU A 172 -6.54 -13.30 9.64
N ALA A 173 -6.14 -13.20 10.92
CA ALA A 173 -5.13 -14.09 11.48
C ALA A 173 -5.59 -15.55 11.48
N ASP A 174 -6.86 -15.79 11.82
CA ASP A 174 -7.45 -17.13 11.81
C ASP A 174 -7.59 -17.68 10.39
N TYR A 175 -8.02 -16.85 9.44
CA TYR A 175 -8.08 -17.23 8.03
C TYR A 175 -6.71 -17.65 7.50
N ILE A 176 -5.65 -16.86 7.75
CA ILE A 176 -4.31 -17.19 7.25
C ILE A 176 -3.81 -18.52 7.82
N ARG A 177 -4.09 -18.79 9.11
CA ARG A 177 -3.70 -20.05 9.77
C ARG A 177 -4.33 -21.29 9.14
N HIS A 178 -5.54 -21.17 8.58
CA HIS A 178 -6.33 -22.30 8.11
C HIS A 178 -6.40 -22.44 6.58
N ASN A 179 -5.80 -21.53 5.81
CA ASN A 179 -5.94 -21.46 4.35
C ASN A 179 -4.61 -21.50 3.59
N ASP A 180 -3.59 -22.17 4.13
CA ASP A 180 -2.21 -22.23 3.60
C ASP A 180 -2.14 -22.57 2.09
N GLU A 181 -2.73 -23.70 1.67
CA GLU A 181 -2.70 -24.14 0.27
C GLU A 181 -3.41 -23.13 -0.66
N SER A 182 -4.50 -22.52 -0.19
CA SER A 182 -5.24 -21.50 -0.93
C SER A 182 -4.41 -20.23 -1.09
N LEU A 183 -3.72 -19.81 -0.03
CA LEU A 183 -2.84 -18.65 -0.02
C LEU A 183 -1.64 -18.82 -0.96
N MET A 184 -1.04 -20.00 -1.02
CA MET A 184 0.03 -20.30 -1.99
C MET A 184 -0.46 -20.12 -3.44
N LYS A 185 -1.64 -20.66 -3.78
CA LYS A 185 -2.25 -20.46 -5.11
C LYS A 185 -2.61 -19.00 -5.37
N SER A 186 -3.07 -18.27 -4.35
CA SER A 186 -3.37 -16.85 -4.47
C SER A 186 -2.11 -16.00 -4.66
N SER A 187 -0.97 -16.38 -4.07
CA SER A 187 0.33 -15.71 -4.29
C SER A 187 0.79 -15.85 -5.73
N GLU A 188 0.59 -17.00 -6.38
CA GLU A 188 0.87 -17.14 -7.82
C GLU A 188 -0.01 -16.21 -8.66
N LYS A 189 -1.29 -16.08 -8.32
CA LYS A 189 -2.22 -15.17 -9.01
C LYS A 189 -1.88 -13.70 -8.80
N LEU A 190 -1.53 -13.30 -7.57
CA LEU A 190 -1.11 -11.94 -7.28
C LEU A 190 0.22 -11.62 -7.99
N LEU A 191 1.14 -12.58 -8.06
CA LEU A 191 2.38 -12.41 -8.82
C LEU A 191 2.09 -12.21 -10.31
N ALA A 192 1.21 -13.03 -10.90
CA ALA A 192 0.81 -12.90 -12.29
C ALA A 192 0.17 -11.52 -12.57
N TYR A 193 -0.79 -11.09 -11.74
CA TYR A 193 -1.37 -9.74 -11.83
C TYR A 193 -0.30 -8.64 -11.73
N TYR A 194 0.66 -8.78 -10.82
CA TYR A 194 1.76 -7.84 -10.69
C TYR A 194 2.62 -7.79 -11.97
N THR A 195 3.04 -8.93 -12.51
CA THR A 195 3.96 -8.99 -13.65
C THR A 195 3.29 -8.70 -14.99
N GLU A 196 2.04 -9.13 -15.18
CA GLU A 196 1.35 -9.14 -16.47
C GLU A 196 0.42 -7.93 -16.63
N GLU A 197 -0.02 -7.30 -15.54
CA GLU A 197 -0.98 -6.18 -15.59
C GLU A 197 -0.40 -4.89 -14.98
N LEU A 198 0.14 -4.95 -13.75
CA LEU A 198 0.66 -3.74 -13.08
C LEU A 198 1.97 -3.21 -13.67
N LEU A 199 2.97 -4.07 -13.86
CA LEU A 199 4.28 -3.65 -14.37
C LEU A 199 4.25 -3.13 -15.82
N PRO A 200 3.41 -3.65 -16.73
CA PRO A 200 3.32 -3.16 -18.10
C PRO A 200 2.66 -1.79 -18.25
N CYS A 201 1.96 -1.28 -17.23
CA CYS A 201 1.38 0.06 -17.28
C CYS A 201 2.46 1.10 -17.60
N THR A 202 2.13 2.02 -18.52
CA THR A 202 3.01 3.10 -19.00
C THR A 202 2.46 4.49 -18.71
N SER A 203 1.21 4.57 -18.23
CA SER A 203 0.54 5.82 -17.89
C SER A 203 -0.37 5.67 -16.66
N PHE A 204 -0.75 6.81 -16.06
CA PHE A 204 -1.68 6.82 -14.93
C PHE A 204 -3.11 6.39 -15.31
N PRO A 205 -3.66 6.76 -16.50
CA PRO A 205 -4.93 6.21 -16.97
C PRO A 205 -4.93 4.68 -17.12
N GLU A 206 -3.89 4.09 -17.73
CA GLU A 206 -3.74 2.63 -17.83
C GLU A 206 -3.72 1.97 -16.46
N PHE A 207 -2.97 2.53 -15.51
CA PHE A 207 -2.96 2.05 -14.14
C PHE A 207 -4.35 2.12 -13.49
N CYS A 208 -5.12 3.20 -13.72
CA CYS A 208 -6.46 3.33 -13.16
C CYS A 208 -7.44 2.29 -13.72
N ASP A 209 -7.29 1.90 -14.98
CA ASP A 209 -8.06 0.82 -15.59
C ASP A 209 -7.73 -0.53 -14.91
N VAL A 210 -6.44 -0.90 -14.91
CA VAL A 210 -5.94 -2.14 -14.31
C VAL A 210 -6.29 -2.26 -12.82
N ALA A 211 -6.14 -1.17 -12.06
CA ALA A 211 -6.43 -1.14 -10.62
C ALA A 211 -7.93 -0.99 -10.29
N GLY A 212 -8.82 -0.94 -11.28
CA GLY A 212 -10.26 -0.81 -11.09
C GLY A 212 -10.63 0.47 -10.34
N LEU A 213 -10.09 1.60 -10.80
CA LEU A 213 -10.28 2.94 -10.22
C LEU A 213 -11.13 3.87 -11.09
N LEU A 214 -11.53 3.46 -12.30
CA LEU A 214 -12.26 4.31 -13.25
C LEU A 214 -13.68 4.67 -12.78
N ASP A 215 -14.25 3.91 -11.85
CA ASP A 215 -15.52 4.23 -11.17
C ASP A 215 -15.36 5.39 -10.18
N ALA A 216 -14.18 5.49 -9.56
CA ALA A 216 -13.84 6.48 -8.56
C ALA A 216 -13.10 7.71 -9.11
N ILE A 217 -12.35 7.56 -10.20
CA ILE A 217 -11.54 8.59 -10.84
C ILE A 217 -12.12 8.86 -12.23
N THR A 218 -12.97 9.88 -12.32
CA THR A 218 -13.71 10.21 -13.53
C THR A 218 -12.86 10.82 -14.64
N ASN A 219 -11.73 11.46 -14.30
CA ASN A 219 -10.79 12.02 -15.27
C ASN A 219 -9.34 11.65 -14.91
N PRO A 220 -8.88 10.43 -15.25
CA PRO A 220 -7.52 10.00 -14.96
C PRO A 220 -6.44 10.90 -15.60
N GLU A 221 -6.72 11.51 -16.76
CA GLU A 221 -5.76 12.35 -17.50
C GLU A 221 -5.33 13.60 -16.71
N THR A 222 -6.26 14.24 -15.99
CA THR A 222 -5.98 15.46 -15.22
C THR A 222 -5.83 15.20 -13.71
N TYR A 223 -6.06 13.97 -13.26
CA TYR A 223 -6.15 13.66 -11.84
C TYR A 223 -4.92 14.09 -11.03
N ILE A 224 -3.72 13.80 -11.53
CA ILE A 224 -2.47 14.12 -10.81
C ILE A 224 -2.26 15.65 -10.77
N SER A 225 -2.51 16.36 -11.87
CA SER A 225 -2.39 17.83 -11.88
C SER A 225 -3.42 18.49 -10.97
N ASP A 226 -4.67 18.00 -10.98
CA ASP A 226 -5.75 18.52 -10.13
C ASP A 226 -5.43 18.27 -8.65
N LEU A 227 -4.87 17.10 -8.32
CA LEU A 227 -4.39 16.80 -6.98
C LEU A 227 -3.32 17.79 -6.52
N PHE A 228 -2.31 18.07 -7.34
CA PHE A 228 -1.24 19.01 -6.96
C PHE A 228 -1.72 20.46 -6.87
N ASN A 229 -2.65 20.87 -7.73
CA ASN A 229 -3.27 22.18 -7.65
C ASN A 229 -4.09 22.35 -6.36
N GLY A 230 -4.70 21.27 -5.86
CA GLY A 230 -5.43 21.26 -4.58
C GLY A 230 -4.56 21.26 -3.32
N ILE A 231 -3.25 21.04 -3.45
CA ILE A 231 -2.31 21.08 -2.32
C ILE A 231 -1.82 22.52 -2.14
N SER A 232 -2.41 23.28 -1.21
CA SER A 232 -1.94 24.62 -0.84
C SER A 232 -0.60 24.57 -0.14
#